data_AF-A0A2G1YTL7-F1
#
_entry.id   AF-A0A2G1YTL7-F1
#
_cell.length_a   1.000
_cell.length_b   1.000
_cell.length_c   1.000
_cell.angle_alpha   90.00
_cell.angle_beta   90.00
_cell.angle_gamma   90.00
#
_symmetry.space_group_name_H-M   'P 1'
#
loop_
_entity.id
_entity.type
_entity.pdbx_description
1 polymer ?
#
loop_
_entity_poly.entity_id
_entity_poly.type
_entity_poly.pdbx_seq_one_letter_code
_entity_poly.pdbx_strand_id
1 'polypeptide(L)' 'MSSPQPVRGTHDLLPEDFARHAYVRDMSRDIAARFGYAEMATPIFEFTEIFARTMGETSDVVSKEMYSFESRGGESLT' A
#
# COMPACT_ATOMS: atom_id res chain seq x y z
N MET A 1 -21.59 -18.91 -16.56
CA MET A 1 -20.96 -18.14 -15.48
C MET A 1 -20.02 -17.14 -16.14
N SER A 2 -20.08 -15.86 -15.77
CA SER A 2 -19.16 -14.84 -16.29
C SER A 2 -17.76 -15.11 -15.78
N SER A 3 -16.74 -14.84 -16.60
CA SER A 3 -15.34 -14.90 -16.16
C SER A 3 -15.15 -13.93 -14.98
N PRO A 4 -14.43 -14.32 -13.91
CA PRO A 4 -14.03 -13.38 -12.88
C PRO A 4 -13.29 -12.19 -13.51
N GLN A 5 -13.52 -11.00 -12.95
CA GLN A 5 -12.91 -9.74 -13.36
C GLN A 5 -12.15 -9.15 -12.15
N PRO A 6 -11.13 -8.31 -12.39
CA PRO A 6 -10.45 -7.60 -11.31
C PRO A 6 -11.42 -6.71 -10.50
N VAL A 7 -11.08 -6.48 -9.24
CA VAL A 7 -11.82 -5.55 -8.38
C VAL A 7 -11.70 -4.14 -8.98
N ARG A 8 -12.80 -3.39 -9.00
CA ARG A 8 -12.80 -2.02 -9.53
C ARG A 8 -11.74 -1.16 -8.81
N GLY A 9 -10.87 -0.51 -9.58
CA GLY A 9 -9.76 0.29 -9.05
C GLY A 9 -8.47 -0.50 -8.84
N THR A 10 -8.44 -1.79 -9.17
CA THR A 10 -7.21 -2.60 -9.19
C THR A 10 -6.80 -2.87 -10.64
N HIS A 11 -5.50 -2.99 -10.87
CA HIS A 11 -4.91 -3.17 -12.19
C HIS A 11 -3.81 -4.22 -12.15
N ASP A 12 -3.83 -5.13 -13.13
CA ASP A 12 -2.71 -6.04 -13.37
C ASP A 12 -1.58 -5.27 -14.08
N LEU A 13 -0.37 -5.32 -13.53
CA LEU A 13 0.82 -4.85 -14.23
C LEU A 13 1.36 -5.99 -15.09
N LEU A 14 0.98 -5.98 -16.37
CA LEU A 14 1.47 -6.95 -17.37
C LEU A 14 2.96 -6.71 -17.69
N PRO A 15 3.68 -7.65 -18.33
CA PRO A 15 5.13 -7.58 -18.45
C PRO A 15 5.70 -6.28 -19.02
N GLU A 16 5.05 -5.69 -20.04
CA GLU A 16 5.48 -4.41 -20.61
C GLU A 16 5.32 -3.24 -19.62
N ASP A 17 4.19 -3.16 -18.93
CA ASP A 17 3.91 -2.12 -17.93
C ASP A 17 4.81 -2.29 -16.72
N PHE A 18 5.01 -3.53 -16.28
CA PHE A 18 5.89 -3.85 -15.17
C PHE A 18 7.34 -3.46 -15.47
N ALA A 19 7.83 -3.64 -16.70
CA ALA A 19 9.16 -3.20 -17.10
C ALA A 19 9.33 -1.68 -16.98
N ARG A 20 8.32 -0.90 -17.38
CA ARG A 20 8.30 0.56 -17.23
C ARG A 20 8.24 0.99 -15.76
N HIS A 21 7.42 0.31 -14.95
CA HIS A 21 7.32 0.56 -13.52
C HIS A 21 8.64 0.24 -12.78
N ALA A 22 9.28 -0.89 -13.13
CA ALA A 22 10.57 -1.29 -12.58
C ALA A 22 11.66 -0.26 -12.89
N TYR A 23 11.71 0.27 -14.11
CA TYR A 23 12.68 1.31 -14.48
C TYR A 23 12.61 2.53 -13.57
N VAL A 24 11.41 3.03 -13.27
CA VAL A 24 11.22 4.19 -12.38
C VAL A 24 11.65 3.83 -10.95
N ARG A 25 11.18 2.70 -10.42
CA ARG A 25 11.52 2.22 -9.07
C ARG A 25 13.02 2.06 -8.89
N ASP A 26 13.69 1.44 -9.84
CA ASP A 26 15.11 1.12 -9.74
C ASP A 26 15.97 2.39 -9.84
N MET A 27 15.57 3.37 -10.66
CA MET A 27 16.19 4.70 -10.68
C MET A 27 16.06 5.41 -9.32
N SER A 28 14.89 5.37 -8.69
CA SER A 28 14.67 5.96 -7.37
C SER A 28 15.54 5.30 -6.29
N ARG A 29 15.68 3.97 -6.32
CA ARG A 29 16.57 3.21 -5.43
C ARG A 29 18.03 3.60 -5.60
N ASP A 30 18.49 3.68 -6.85
CA ASP A 30 19.86 4.07 -7.20
C ASP A 30 20.21 5.46 -6.66
N ILE A 31 19.28 6.41 -6.77
CA ILE A 31 19.46 7.76 -6.24
C ILE A 31 19.53 7.70 -4.71
N ALA A 32 18.57 7.05 -4.04
CA ALA A 32 18.55 6.96 -2.57
C ALA A 32 19.84 6.35 -2.00
N ALA A 33 20.36 5.29 -2.64
CA ALA A 33 21.59 4.63 -2.24
C ALA A 33 22.82 5.56 -2.31
N ARG A 34 22.89 6.46 -3.30
CA ARG A 34 23.99 7.45 -3.42
C ARG A 34 24.01 8.46 -2.28
N PHE A 35 22.88 8.67 -1.61
CA PHE A 35 22.77 9.52 -0.43
C PHE A 35 22.86 8.74 0.89
N GLY A 36 23.20 7.44 0.85
CA GLY A 36 23.42 6.62 2.04
C GLY A 36 22.14 6.10 2.70
N TYR A 37 20.99 6.18 2.02
CA TYR A 37 19.75 5.56 2.51
C TYR A 37 19.75 4.06 2.22
N ALA A 38 19.30 3.28 3.20
CA ALA A 38 19.08 1.85 3.06
C ALA A 38 17.60 1.55 2.78
N GLU A 39 17.35 0.56 1.94
CA GLU A 39 15.99 0.07 1.70
C GLU A 39 15.48 -0.70 2.92
N MET A 40 14.21 -0.49 3.26
CA MET A 40 13.49 -1.26 4.28
C MET A 40 12.05 -1.49 3.80
N ALA A 41 11.41 -2.53 4.34
CA ALA A 41 10.00 -2.81 4.10
C ALA A 41 9.27 -2.96 5.44
N THR A 42 8.10 -2.35 5.53
CA THR A 42 7.18 -2.50 6.67
C THR A 42 6.09 -3.52 6.32
N PRO A 43 5.35 -4.04 7.31
CA PRO A 43 4.11 -4.77 7.05
C PRO A 43 3.14 -4.00 6.15
N ILE A 44 2.35 -4.73 5.35
CA ILE A 44 1.33 -4.14 4.45
C ILE A 44 0.08 -3.72 5.22
N PHE A 45 -0.20 -4.39 6.35
CA PHE A 45 -1.27 -4.04 7.25
C PHE A 45 -0.69 -3.75 8.64
N GLU A 46 -1.36 -2.87 9.38
CA GLU A 46 -1.02 -2.47 10.74
C GLU A 46 -2.30 -2.34 11.57
N PHE A 47 -2.17 -2.16 12.89
CA PHE A 47 -3.33 -1.82 13.71
C PHE A 47 -3.93 -0.48 13.27
N THR A 48 -5.26 -0.43 13.09
CA THR A 48 -5.97 0.77 12.66
C THR A 48 -5.68 1.99 13.55
N GLU A 49 -5.40 1.77 14.85
CA GLU A 49 -5.07 2.84 15.78
C GLU A 49 -3.76 3.59 15.46
N ILE A 50 -2.81 2.95 14.78
CA ILE A 50 -1.53 3.58 14.39
C ILE A 50 -1.82 4.76 13.46
N PHE A 51 -2.71 4.59 12.49
CA PHE A 51 -3.06 5.65 11.54
C PHE A 51 -4.04 6.67 12.12
N ALA A 52 -5.03 6.23 12.90
CA ALA A 52 -6.01 7.13 13.52
C ALA A 52 -5.34 8.17 14.44
N ARG A 53 -4.34 7.74 15.22
CA ARG A 53 -3.59 8.64 16.13
C ARG A 53 -2.69 9.63 15.38
N THR A 54 -2.02 9.19 14.31
CA THR A 54 -1.04 10.02 13.59
C THR A 54 -1.69 11.01 12.63
N MET A 55 -2.80 10.64 11.99
CA MET A 55 -3.46 11.46 10.96
C MET A 55 -4.67 12.25 11.46
N GLY A 56 -5.17 11.93 12.66
CA GLY A 56 -6.36 12.53 13.25
C GLY A 56 -7.65 11.92 12.71
N GLU A 57 -8.62 11.69 13.61
CA GLU A 57 -9.89 11.02 13.29
C GLU A 57 -10.73 11.75 12.23
N THR A 58 -10.54 13.06 12.07
CA THR A 58 -11.28 13.88 11.10
C THR A 58 -10.65 13.90 9.71
N SER A 59 -9.52 13.22 9.49
CA SER A 59 -8.93 13.11 8.17
C SER A 59 -9.84 12.30 7.24
N ASP A 60 -9.96 12.73 5.98
CA ASP A 60 -10.69 11.96 4.96
C ASP A 60 -10.08 10.57 4.77
N VAL A 61 -8.76 10.44 4.95
CA VAL A 61 -8.06 9.15 4.88
C VAL A 61 -8.62 8.19 5.94
N VAL A 62 -8.64 8.63 7.20
CA VAL A 62 -9.09 7.82 8.34
C VAL A 62 -10.59 7.55 8.29
N SER A 63 -11.38 8.51 7.80
CA SER A 63 -12.84 8.40 7.82
C SER A 63 -13.44 7.66 6.62
N LYS A 64 -12.78 7.65 5.45
CA LYS A 64 -13.40 7.19 4.19
C LYS A 64 -12.53 6.30 3.31
N GLU A 65 -11.21 6.30 3.50
CA GLU A 65 -10.28 5.69 2.53
C GLU A 65 -9.54 4.46 3.06
N MET A 66 -9.49 4.24 4.38
CA MET A 66 -8.87 3.05 4.99
C MET A 66 -9.67 1.77 4.70
N TYR A 67 -8.95 0.72 4.30
CA TYR A 67 -9.50 -0.63 4.13
C TYR A 67 -9.35 -1.43 5.43
N SER A 68 -10.19 -1.13 6.42
CA SER A 68 -10.13 -1.79 7.72
C SER A 68 -10.93 -3.09 7.78
N PHE A 69 -10.41 -4.09 8.49
CA PHE A 69 -11.06 -5.37 8.73
C PHE A 69 -10.73 -5.92 10.12
N GLU A 70 -11.60 -6.79 10.63
CA GLU A 70 -11.41 -7.44 11.92
C GLU A 70 -10.57 -8.72 11.73
N SER A 71 -9.49 -8.82 12.49
CA SER A 71 -8.67 -10.03 12.58
C SER A 71 -9.46 -11.15 13.26
N ARG A 72 -8.98 -12.39 13.15
CA ARG A 72 -9.60 -13.51 13.88
C ARG A 72 -9.55 -13.34 15.41
N GLY A 73 -8.65 -12.50 15.91
CA GLY A 73 -8.52 -12.19 17.33
C GLY A 73 -9.41 -11.04 17.81
N GLY A 74 -10.22 -10.45 16.92
CA GLY A 74 -11.07 -9.29 17.23
C GLY A 74 -10.34 -7.95 17.13
N GLU A 75 -9.13 -7.91 16.57
CA GLU A 75 -8.36 -6.69 16.44
C GLU A 75 -8.69 -5.98 15.12
N SER A 76 -8.74 -4.65 15.13
CA SER A 76 -8.94 -3.86 13.92
C SER A 76 -7.61 -3.61 13.21
N LEU A 77 -7.50 -4.11 11.98
CA LEU A 77 -6.33 -3.96 11.11
C LEU A 77 -6.71 -3.15 9.87
N THR A 78 -5.76 -2.44 9.28
CA THR A 78 -5.91 -1.76 7.99
C THR A 78 -4.64 -1.75 7.17
#